data_AF-Q1RIJ0-F1
#
_entry.id   AF-Q1RIJ0-F1
#
_cell.length_a   1.000
_cell.length_b   1.000
_cell.length_c   1.000
_cell.angle_alpha   90.00
_cell.angle_beta   90.00
_cell.angle_gamma   90.00
#
_symmetry.space_group_name_H-M   'P 1'
#
loop_
_entity.id
_entity.type
_entity.pdbx_description
1 polymer ?
#
loop_
_entity_poly.entity_id
_entity_poly.type
_entity_poly.pdbx_seq_one_letter_code
_entity_poly.pdbx_strand_id
1 'polypeptide(L)'
;MRDMHFISKLLPRTLFLRFMLIIIMPILIGQLVAIFLFYDRHWYNVSYYTSTIIINEIESLIKEHKDNPKEITHLSENYLNLSYQFEPNKKLLAKQPKLNEPLTIFKNILNTKIHEKNIINLTKENRIQVLLELNNEILNISFPAKLLLNPTVYIFVLWIIFLTIILLSISIIFL
;
A
#
# COMPACT_ATOMS: atom_id res chain seq x y z
N MET A 1 9.80 -45.27 2.59
CA MET A 1 10.67 -44.67 1.55
C MET A 1 9.93 -44.70 0.21
N ARG A 2 8.99 -43.78 -0.04
CA ARG A 2 8.22 -43.79 -1.30
C ARG A 2 7.83 -42.38 -1.77
N ASP A 3 8.71 -41.40 -1.57
CA ASP A 3 8.43 -39.99 -1.94
C ASP A 3 9.48 -39.38 -2.90
N MET A 4 10.47 -40.15 -3.36
CA MET A 4 11.50 -39.66 -4.30
C MET A 4 11.13 -39.79 -5.79
N HIS A 5 10.01 -40.45 -6.12
CA HIS A 5 9.63 -40.70 -7.52
C HIS A 5 8.92 -39.53 -8.22
N PHE A 6 8.51 -38.50 -7.47
CA PHE A 6 7.92 -37.29 -8.06
C PHE A 6 8.99 -36.30 -8.55
N ILE A 7 10.17 -36.28 -7.91
CA ILE A 7 11.27 -35.37 -8.26
C ILE A 7 11.92 -35.80 -9.58
N SER A 8 12.05 -37.11 -9.83
CA SER A 8 12.68 -37.65 -11.05
C SER A 8 11.85 -37.46 -12.32
N LYS A 9 10.56 -37.12 -12.20
CA LYS A 9 9.67 -36.80 -13.32
C LYS A 9 9.68 -35.32 -13.70
N LEU A 10 10.18 -34.45 -12.82
CA LEU A 10 10.36 -33.01 -13.06
C LEU A 10 11.73 -32.67 -13.67
N LEU A 11 12.68 -33.63 -13.63
CA LEU A 11 14.01 -33.46 -14.20
C LEU A 11 13.98 -33.69 -15.71
N PRO A 12 14.49 -32.74 -16.52
CA PRO A 12 14.51 -32.89 -17.96
C PRO A 12 15.38 -34.03 -18.42
N ARG A 13 14.91 -34.76 -19.44
CA ARG A 13 15.62 -35.92 -20.01
C ARG A 13 16.74 -35.54 -21.01
N THR A 14 16.83 -34.28 -21.44
CA THR A 14 17.84 -33.82 -22.43
C THR A 14 18.95 -33.01 -21.75
N LEU A 15 20.21 -33.23 -22.17
CA LEU A 15 21.40 -32.50 -21.66
C LEU A 15 21.24 -30.98 -21.80
N PHE A 16 20.65 -30.53 -22.91
CA PHE A 16 20.40 -29.12 -23.21
C PHE A 16 19.47 -28.47 -22.18
N LEU A 17 18.33 -29.09 -21.86
CA LEU A 17 17.36 -28.52 -20.91
C LEU A 17 17.91 -28.53 -19.47
N ARG A 18 18.80 -29.48 -19.15
CA ARG A 18 19.54 -29.50 -17.87
C ARG A 18 20.51 -28.31 -17.77
N PHE A 19 21.30 -28.04 -18.79
CA PHE A 19 22.21 -26.88 -18.82
C PHE A 19 21.45 -25.56 -18.75
N MET A 20 20.37 -25.44 -19.52
CA MET A 20 19.50 -24.28 -19.51
C MET A 20 18.91 -24.04 -18.11
N LEU A 21 18.41 -25.08 -17.43
CA LEU A 21 17.88 -24.94 -16.08
C LEU A 21 18.94 -24.49 -15.07
N ILE A 22 20.18 -24.98 -15.15
CA ILE A 22 21.24 -24.56 -14.22
C ILE A 22 21.50 -23.05 -14.32
N ILE A 23 21.37 -22.46 -15.50
CA ILE A 23 21.58 -21.02 -15.73
C ILE A 23 20.33 -20.21 -15.38
N ILE A 24 19.16 -20.63 -15.86
CA ILE A 24 17.91 -19.88 -15.73
C ILE A 24 17.36 -19.93 -14.29
N MET A 25 17.48 -21.07 -13.62
CA MET A 25 16.86 -21.30 -12.32
C MET A 25 17.36 -20.35 -11.21
N PRO A 26 18.67 -20.11 -11.01
CA PRO A 26 19.14 -19.12 -10.02
C PRO A 26 18.71 -17.70 -10.37
N ILE A 27 18.65 -17.34 -11.66
CA ILE A 27 18.16 -16.03 -12.11
C ILE A 27 16.69 -15.86 -11.72
N LEU A 28 15.85 -16.87 -11.96
CA LEU A 28 14.44 -16.82 -11.59
C LEU A 28 14.23 -16.77 -10.07
N ILE A 29 15.00 -17.53 -9.29
CA ILE A 29 14.93 -17.43 -7.82
C ILE A 29 15.31 -16.02 -7.37
N GLY A 30 16.46 -15.51 -7.84
CA GLY A 30 16.94 -14.17 -7.47
C GLY A 30 15.93 -13.09 -7.83
N GLN A 31 15.31 -13.21 -9.00
CA GLN A 31 14.23 -12.33 -9.46
C GLN A 31 13.03 -12.34 -8.50
N LEU A 32 12.54 -13.52 -8.13
CA LEU A 32 11.39 -13.66 -7.24
C LEU A 32 11.68 -13.09 -5.85
N VAL A 33 12.88 -13.38 -5.31
CA VAL A 33 13.32 -12.84 -4.02
C VAL A 33 13.46 -11.32 -4.08
N ALA A 34 14.02 -10.77 -5.17
CA ALA A 34 14.15 -9.33 -5.35
C ALA A 34 12.78 -8.64 -5.44
N ILE A 35 11.84 -9.19 -6.21
CA ILE A 35 10.47 -8.67 -6.31
C ILE A 35 9.78 -8.71 -4.94
N PHE A 36 9.91 -9.83 -4.22
CA PHE A 36 9.32 -9.99 -2.89
C PHE A 36 9.89 -8.99 -1.88
N LEU A 37 11.22 -8.87 -1.77
CA LEU A 37 11.87 -7.93 -0.86
C LEU A 37 11.59 -6.47 -1.23
N PHE A 38 11.54 -6.17 -2.52
CA PHE A 38 11.18 -4.84 -2.99
C PHE A 38 9.73 -4.51 -2.63
N TYR A 39 8.80 -5.40 -2.93
CA TYR A 39 7.39 -5.23 -2.57
C TYR A 39 7.23 -4.98 -1.07
N ASP A 40 7.79 -5.86 -0.24
CA ASP A 40 7.66 -5.80 1.21
C ASP A 40 8.27 -4.51 1.79
N ARG A 41 9.54 -4.23 1.49
CA ARG A 41 10.24 -3.07 2.06
C ARG A 41 9.79 -1.74 1.47
N HIS A 42 9.61 -1.66 0.15
CA HIS A 42 9.26 -0.41 -0.51
C HIS A 42 7.81 -0.02 -0.22
N TRP A 43 6.88 -0.97 -0.30
CA TRP A 43 5.48 -0.69 0.03
C TRP A 43 5.37 -0.23 1.48
N TYR A 44 5.98 -0.95 2.43
CA TYR A 44 5.92 -0.58 3.84
C TYR A 44 6.44 0.84 4.09
N ASN A 45 7.64 1.17 3.61
CA ASN A 45 8.26 2.47 3.85
C ASN A 45 7.47 3.63 3.24
N VAL A 46 7.00 3.47 2.00
CA VAL A 46 6.22 4.51 1.32
C VAL A 46 4.90 4.73 2.02
N SER A 47 4.16 3.66 2.34
CA SER A 47 2.89 3.77 3.05
C SER A 47 3.10 4.37 4.45
N TYR A 48 4.15 3.98 5.17
CA TYR A 48 4.48 4.54 6.48
C TYR A 48 4.78 6.04 6.41
N TYR A 49 5.63 6.46 5.48
CA TYR A 49 6.02 7.87 5.33
C TYR A 49 4.85 8.75 4.92
N THR A 50 4.09 8.35 3.88
CA THR A 50 2.92 9.13 3.44
C THR A 50 1.82 9.15 4.50
N SER A 51 1.60 8.04 5.21
CA SER A 51 0.66 8.00 6.33
C SER A 51 1.06 9.00 7.42
N THR A 52 2.35 9.05 7.76
CA THR A 52 2.87 9.97 8.77
C THR A 52 2.65 11.43 8.36
N ILE A 53 2.89 11.78 7.10
CA ILE A 53 2.63 13.14 6.58
C ILE A 53 1.15 13.49 6.69
N ILE A 54 0.25 12.61 6.21
CA ILE A 54 -1.20 12.85 6.26
C ILE A 54 -1.68 12.99 7.71
N ILE A 55 -1.20 12.14 8.62
CA ILE A 55 -1.63 12.19 10.02
C ILE A 55 -1.11 13.44 10.72
N ASN A 56 0.11 13.91 10.42
CA ASN A 56 0.62 15.18 10.94
C ASN A 56 -0.26 16.37 10.48
N GLU A 57 -0.71 16.34 9.23
CA GLU A 57 -1.62 17.36 8.70
C GLU A 57 -2.96 17.33 9.43
N ILE A 58 -3.53 16.13 9.64
CA ILE A 58 -4.76 15.94 10.42
C ILE A 58 -4.60 16.45 11.86
N GLU A 59 -3.45 16.18 12.49
CA GLU A 59 -3.14 16.67 13.84
C GLU A 59 -3.08 18.20 13.90
N SER A 60 -2.45 18.83 12.89
CA SER A 60 -2.42 20.29 12.75
C SER A 60 -3.83 20.87 12.60
N LEU A 61 -4.67 20.27 11.75
CA LEU A 61 -6.05 20.68 11.53
C LEU A 61 -6.90 20.58 12.81
N ILE A 62 -6.75 19.49 13.57
CA ILE A 62 -7.45 19.31 14.86
C ILE A 62 -7.01 20.39 15.87
N LYS A 63 -5.71 20.69 15.91
CA LYS A 63 -5.17 21.71 16.81
C LYS A 63 -5.69 23.11 16.46
N GLU A 64 -5.66 23.47 15.18
CA GLU A 64 -6.17 24.75 14.71
C GLU A 64 -7.67 24.90 14.99
N HIS A 65 -8.46 23.83 14.80
CA HIS A 65 -9.91 23.84 15.09
C HIS A 65 -10.21 24.05 16.57
N LYS A 66 -9.37 23.48 17.43
CA LYS A 66 -9.48 23.67 18.88
C LYS A 66 -9.19 25.12 19.29
N ASP A 67 -8.24 25.76 18.60
CA ASP A 67 -7.84 27.15 18.90
C ASP A 67 -8.80 28.18 18.28
N ASN A 68 -9.36 27.93 17.08
CA ASN A 68 -10.32 28.81 16.40
C ASN A 68 -11.42 28.05 15.62
N PRO A 69 -12.53 27.65 16.28
CA PRO A 69 -13.56 26.80 15.66
C PRO A 69 -14.37 27.46 14.52
N LYS A 70 -14.32 28.79 14.39
CA LYS A 70 -15.20 29.55 13.49
C LYS A 70 -14.63 29.73 12.07
N GLU A 71 -13.32 29.64 11.89
CA GLU A 71 -12.67 29.90 10.59
C GLU A 71 -12.51 28.63 9.73
N ILE A 72 -12.58 27.43 10.32
CA ILE A 72 -12.16 26.19 9.65
C ILE A 72 -13.26 25.58 8.77
N THR A 73 -14.49 26.08 8.82
CA THR A 73 -15.63 25.54 8.05
C THR A 73 -15.39 25.52 6.52
N HIS A 74 -14.40 26.27 6.00
CA HIS A 74 -14.14 26.40 4.56
C HIS A 74 -12.67 26.29 4.12
N LEU A 75 -11.72 25.94 4.98
CA LEU A 75 -10.28 25.90 4.64
C LEU A 75 -9.90 24.64 3.80
N SER A 76 -10.61 24.43 2.70
CA SER A 76 -10.27 23.44 1.66
C SER A 76 -8.98 23.85 0.92
N GLU A 77 -7.81 23.80 1.55
CA GLU A 77 -6.55 24.20 0.90
C GLU A 77 -5.63 23.02 0.53
N ASN A 78 -5.76 22.64 -0.74
CA ASN A 78 -4.76 22.60 -1.81
C ASN A 78 -3.43 21.84 -1.69
N TYR A 79 -2.81 21.61 -0.52
CA TYR A 79 -1.48 20.98 -0.52
C TYR A 79 -1.51 19.45 -0.73
N LEU A 80 -2.62 18.80 -0.35
CA LEU A 80 -2.80 17.34 -0.45
C LEU A 80 -4.17 16.92 -1.01
N ASN A 81 -4.98 17.86 -1.52
CA ASN A 81 -6.38 17.63 -1.90
C ASN A 81 -7.19 16.91 -0.80
N LEU A 82 -6.88 17.24 0.47
CA LEU A 82 -7.66 16.80 1.61
C LEU A 82 -8.93 17.65 1.63
N SER A 83 -10.07 16.99 1.52
CA SER A 83 -11.37 17.60 1.77
C SER A 83 -11.77 17.22 3.18
N TYR A 84 -12.08 18.18 4.02
CA TYR A 84 -12.53 17.91 5.37
C TYR A 84 -13.85 18.61 5.66
N GLN A 85 -14.65 17.98 6.51
CA GLN A 85 -15.96 18.47 6.88
C GLN A 85 -16.22 18.09 8.34
N PHE A 86 -16.59 19.09 9.14
CA PHE A 86 -17.04 18.89 10.51
C PHE A 86 -18.55 18.65 10.51
N GLU A 87 -18.98 17.49 10.99
CA GLU A 87 -20.38 17.13 11.16
C GLU A 87 -20.72 17.19 12.67
N PRO A 88 -21.36 18.27 13.15
CA PRO A 88 -21.74 18.39 14.56
C PRO A 88 -22.86 17.40 14.91
N ASN A 89 -22.90 16.94 16.18
CA ASN A 89 -23.95 16.08 16.76
C ASN A 89 -24.12 14.69 16.11
N LYS A 90 -23.06 14.13 15.54
CA LYS A 90 -23.06 12.77 14.99
C LYS A 90 -22.14 11.88 15.83
N LYS A 91 -22.54 10.62 16.05
CA LYS A 91 -21.71 9.61 16.72
C LYS A 91 -21.30 8.53 15.73
N LEU A 92 -20.10 7.99 15.93
CA LEU A 92 -19.52 7.01 15.03
C LEU A 92 -20.19 5.64 15.22
N LEU A 93 -21.16 5.30 14.36
CA LEU A 93 -21.96 4.06 14.46
C LEU A 93 -21.55 2.97 13.45
N ALA A 94 -20.64 3.27 12.52
CA ALA A 94 -20.28 2.33 11.46
C ALA A 94 -19.28 1.27 11.95
N LYS A 95 -19.34 0.06 11.38
CA LYS A 95 -18.31 -0.98 11.59
C LYS A 95 -17.13 -0.74 10.64
N GLN A 96 -15.92 -0.99 11.13
CA GLN A 96 -14.70 -0.93 10.32
C GLN A 96 -14.78 -1.93 9.15
N PRO A 97 -14.68 -1.49 7.88
CA PRO A 97 -14.58 -2.40 6.74
C PRO A 97 -13.25 -3.14 6.70
N LYS A 98 -13.16 -4.22 5.91
CA LYS A 98 -11.88 -4.91 5.65
C LYS A 98 -10.88 -3.92 5.04
N LEU A 99 -9.72 -3.80 5.68
CA LEU A 99 -8.65 -2.91 5.25
C LEU A 99 -7.60 -3.71 4.48
N ASN A 100 -7.04 -3.09 3.45
CA ASN A 100 -5.84 -3.59 2.78
C ASN A 100 -4.61 -3.24 3.64
N GLU A 101 -3.48 -3.89 3.40
CA GLU A 101 -2.20 -3.63 4.11
C GLU A 101 -1.87 -2.14 4.30
N PRO A 102 -1.82 -1.28 3.26
CA PRO A 102 -1.49 0.14 3.44
C PRO A 102 -2.49 0.92 4.30
N LEU A 103 -3.77 0.55 4.27
CA LEU A 103 -4.79 1.18 5.13
C LEU A 103 -4.66 0.70 6.58
N THR A 104 -4.17 -0.53 6.79
CA THR A 104 -3.87 -1.08 8.11
C THR A 104 -2.68 -0.37 8.73
N ILE A 105 -1.61 -0.14 7.96
CA ILE A 105 -0.46 0.68 8.37
C ILE A 105 -0.93 2.09 8.75
N PHE A 106 -1.72 2.74 7.88
CA PHE A 106 -2.28 4.06 8.16
C PHE A 106 -3.11 4.08 9.44
N LYS A 107 -4.01 3.10 9.62
CA LYS A 107 -4.83 2.99 10.83
C LYS A 107 -3.98 2.84 12.09
N ASN A 108 -2.93 2.03 12.03
CA ASN A 108 -2.06 1.79 13.18
C ASN A 108 -1.32 3.07 13.60
N ILE A 109 -0.77 3.81 12.62
CA ILE A 109 -0.11 5.10 12.89
C ILE A 109 -1.13 6.13 13.41
N LEU A 110 -2.34 6.15 12.84
CA LEU A 110 -3.41 7.05 13.25
C LEU A 110 -3.81 6.80 14.70
N ASN A 111 -4.04 5.54 15.09
CA ASN A 111 -4.34 5.15 16.47
C ASN A 111 -3.22 5.50 17.46
N THR A 112 -1.96 5.47 17.00
CA THR A 112 -0.80 5.75 17.86
C THR A 112 -0.67 7.24 18.16
N LYS A 113 -1.04 8.10 17.20
CA LYS A 113 -0.98 9.57 17.35
C LYS A 113 -2.27 10.16 17.90
N ILE A 114 -3.40 9.69 17.38
CA ILE A 114 -4.74 10.18 17.66
C ILE A 114 -5.49 9.03 18.35
N HIS A 115 -5.60 9.12 19.68
CA HIS A 115 -6.23 8.11 20.53
C HIS A 115 -7.78 8.10 20.46
N GLU A 116 -8.34 8.72 19.42
CA GLU A 116 -9.77 8.85 19.21
C GLU A 116 -10.33 7.70 18.37
N LYS A 117 -11.62 7.44 18.53
CA LYS A 117 -12.31 6.44 17.71
C LYS A 117 -12.29 6.86 16.25
N ASN A 118 -11.80 5.97 15.39
CA ASN A 118 -11.69 6.22 13.97
C ASN A 118 -12.27 5.09 13.12
N ILE A 119 -12.81 5.48 11.96
CA ILE A 119 -13.20 4.57 10.89
C ILE A 119 -12.54 5.04 9.61
N ILE A 120 -11.85 4.11 8.97
CA ILE A 120 -11.27 4.31 7.65
C ILE A 120 -12.07 3.51 6.64
N ASN A 121 -12.49 4.13 5.55
CA ASN A 121 -13.21 3.49 4.48
C ASN A 121 -12.61 3.86 3.12
N LEU A 122 -12.64 2.93 2.17
CA LEU A 122 -12.30 3.19 0.78
C LEU A 122 -13.59 3.38 -0.01
N THR A 123 -13.82 4.58 -0.53
CA THR A 123 -14.98 4.92 -1.35
C THR A 123 -14.81 4.40 -2.77
N LYS A 124 -15.92 4.11 -3.45
CA LYS A 124 -15.95 3.64 -4.85
C LYS A 124 -15.24 4.59 -5.83
N GLU A 125 -15.16 5.87 -5.50
CA GLU A 125 -14.47 6.91 -6.29
C GLU A 125 -12.94 6.93 -6.09
N ASN A 126 -12.35 5.86 -5.54
CA ASN A 126 -10.92 5.75 -5.25
C ASN A 126 -10.42 6.88 -4.32
N ARG A 127 -11.26 7.23 -3.34
CA ARG A 127 -10.96 8.16 -2.25
C ARG A 127 -10.99 7.41 -0.92
N ILE A 128 -10.10 7.76 -0.02
CA ILE A 128 -10.06 7.23 1.34
C ILE A 128 -10.77 8.25 2.23
N GLN A 129 -11.78 7.77 2.94
CA GLN A 129 -12.52 8.53 3.94
C GLN A 129 -12.06 8.09 5.33
N VAL A 130 -11.76 9.07 6.18
CA VAL A 130 -11.35 8.90 7.57
C VAL A 130 -12.32 9.70 8.41
N LEU A 131 -13.10 8.99 9.22
CA LEU A 131 -14.05 9.57 10.16
C LEU A 131 -13.41 9.50 11.54
N LEU A 132 -13.21 10.66 12.16
CA LEU A 132 -12.67 10.81 13.51
C LEU A 132 -13.78 11.33 14.43
N GLU A 133 -14.03 10.63 15.54
CA GLU A 133 -14.96 11.09 16.57
C GLU A 133 -14.20 12.05 17.52
N LEU A 134 -14.56 13.32 17.51
CA LEU A 134 -13.98 14.37 18.36
C LEU A 134 -15.05 14.86 19.32
N ASN A 135 -15.03 14.42 20.58
CA ASN A 135 -15.98 14.81 21.65
C ASN A 135 -17.48 14.76 21.24
N ASN A 136 -17.99 15.78 20.55
CA ASN A 136 -19.39 15.97 20.15
C ASN A 136 -19.57 16.23 18.63
N GLU A 137 -18.52 16.08 17.83
CA GLU A 137 -18.52 16.27 16.38
C GLU A 137 -17.73 15.15 15.70
N ILE A 138 -18.03 14.92 14.41
CA ILE A 138 -17.24 14.01 13.58
C ILE A 138 -16.45 14.85 12.59
N LEU A 139 -15.14 14.65 12.57
CA LEU A 139 -14.28 15.16 11.52
C LEU A 139 -14.22 14.10 10.40
N ASN A 140 -14.85 14.42 9.28
CA ASN A 140 -14.82 13.62 8.07
C ASN A 140 -13.73 14.15 7.14
N ILE A 141 -12.65 13.39 6.97
CA ILE A 141 -11.53 13.72 6.08
C ILE A 141 -11.57 12.77 4.90
N SER A 142 -11.45 13.30 3.69
CA SER A 142 -11.50 12.56 2.43
C SER A 142 -10.32 12.95 1.56
N PHE A 143 -9.55 11.97 1.10
CA PHE A 143 -8.38 12.23 0.26
C PHE A 143 -8.18 11.19 -0.85
N PRO A 144 -7.44 11.51 -1.92
CA PRO A 144 -7.22 10.58 -3.03
C PRO A 144 -6.49 9.31 -2.58
N ALA A 145 -7.00 8.13 -2.92
CA ALA A 145 -6.39 6.86 -2.51
C ALA A 145 -4.97 6.68 -3.06
N LYS A 146 -4.65 7.30 -4.21
CA LYS A 146 -3.31 7.33 -4.81
C LYS A 146 -2.20 7.87 -3.90
N LEU A 147 -2.53 8.62 -2.84
CA LEU A 147 -1.56 9.10 -1.86
C LEU A 147 -1.02 7.94 -1.00
N LEU A 148 -1.90 7.04 -0.56
CA LEU A 148 -1.53 5.87 0.26
C LEU A 148 -1.25 4.61 -0.58
N LEU A 149 -1.92 4.50 -1.73
CA LEU A 149 -1.81 3.39 -2.67
C LEU A 149 -0.91 3.83 -3.81
N ASN A 150 0.41 3.68 -3.64
CA ASN A 150 1.38 4.16 -4.63
C ASN A 150 1.39 3.27 -5.89
N PRO A 151 0.91 3.76 -7.06
CA PRO A 151 0.73 2.92 -8.26
C PRO A 151 2.05 2.47 -8.90
N THR A 152 3.16 3.16 -8.62
CA THR A 152 4.42 3.02 -9.34
C THR A 152 5.12 1.67 -9.08
N VAL A 153 4.81 1.00 -7.97
CA VAL A 153 5.39 -0.31 -7.61
C VAL A 153 5.09 -1.36 -8.68
N TYR A 154 3.86 -1.38 -9.20
CA TYR A 154 3.45 -2.35 -10.22
C TYR A 154 4.19 -2.14 -11.55
N ILE A 155 4.41 -0.87 -11.93
CA ILE A 155 5.14 -0.52 -13.15
C ILE A 155 6.59 -0.99 -13.02
N PHE A 156 7.22 -0.77 -11.87
CA PHE A 156 8.60 -1.22 -11.62
C PHE A 156 8.72 -2.75 -11.72
N VAL A 157 7.85 -3.51 -11.03
CA VAL A 157 7.89 -4.98 -11.09
C VAL A 157 7.68 -5.49 -12.52
N LEU A 158 6.76 -4.86 -13.28
CA LEU A 158 6.55 -5.20 -14.69
C LEU A 158 7.81 -5.00 -15.52
N TRP A 159 8.55 -3.91 -15.31
CA TRP A 159 9.83 -3.66 -15.98
C TRP A 159 10.89 -4.71 -15.66
N ILE A 160 11.03 -5.10 -14.39
CA ILE A 160 12.02 -6.13 -14.02
C ILE A 160 11.66 -7.46 -14.70
N ILE A 161 10.39 -7.87 -14.68
CA ILE A 161 9.93 -9.09 -15.36
C ILE A 161 10.18 -9.02 -16.87
N PHE A 162 9.83 -7.89 -17.50
CA PHE A 162 10.00 -7.68 -18.93
C PHE A 162 11.48 -7.78 -19.36
N LEU A 163 12.38 -7.11 -18.65
CA LEU A 163 13.82 -7.17 -18.92
C LEU A 163 14.36 -8.60 -18.74
N THR A 164 13.94 -9.31 -17.70
CA THR A 164 14.36 -10.71 -17.47
C THR A 164 13.90 -11.63 -18.59
N ILE A 165 12.66 -11.48 -19.09
CA ILE A 165 12.16 -12.28 -20.22
C ILE A 165 12.97 -12.02 -21.49
N ILE A 166 13.31 -10.76 -21.77
CA ILE A 166 14.14 -10.40 -22.93
C ILE A 166 15.52 -11.03 -22.81
N LEU A 167 16.19 -10.87 -21.67
CA LEU A 167 17.53 -11.42 -21.41
C LEU A 167 17.53 -12.95 -21.53
N LEU A 168 16.53 -13.63 -20.96
CA LEU A 168 16.39 -15.07 -21.07
C LEU A 168 16.13 -15.51 -22.51
N SER A 169 15.31 -14.80 -23.27
CA SER A 169 15.04 -15.12 -24.68
C SER A 169 16.31 -15.02 -25.52
N ILE A 170 17.11 -13.96 -25.33
CA ILE A 170 18.40 -13.81 -26.00
C ILE A 170 19.33 -14.97 -25.60
N SER A 171 19.43 -15.28 -24.31
CA SER A 171 20.27 -16.38 -23.83
C SER A 171 19.89 -17.73 -24.43
N ILE A 172 18.59 -17.99 -24.66
CA ILE A 172 18.11 -19.24 -25.28
C ILE A 172 18.46 -19.29 -26.77
N ILE A 173 18.46 -18.15 -27.48
CA ILE A 173 18.81 -18.09 -28.91
C ILE A 173 20.29 -18.40 -29.13
N PHE A 174 21.16 -18.00 -28.19
CA PHE A 174 22.60 -18.21 -28.28
C PHE A 174 23.09 -19.59 -27.80
N LEU A 175 22.25 -20.33 -27.07
CA LEU A 175 22.57 -21.66 -26.52
C LEU A 175 22.20 -22.76 -27.52
#